data_AF-A0A656QFF8-F1
#
_entry.id   AF-A0A656QFF8-F1
#
_cell.length_a   1.000
_cell.length_b   1.000
_cell.length_c   1.000
_cell.angle_alpha   90.00
_cell.angle_beta   90.00
_cell.angle_gamma   90.00
#
_symmetry.space_group_name_H-M   'P 1'
#
loop_
_entity.id
_entity.type
_entity.pdbx_description
1 polymer ?
#
loop_
_entity_poly.entity_id
_entity_poly.type
_entity_poly.pdbx_seq_one_letter_code
_entity_poly.pdbx_strand_id
1 'polypeptide(L)'
;HGDHVNAAHARYLEVRRALLIGRIDDAQRMLDELDHAALPAASRAAHELIDAGIAMRRLQTHAARAALERATLAAREAAIPALAAEVDSAWRILNAPAARLIAQGEERLLRLDEVEALFASNAFVVDACRLCVRENGTSMSLATRPVLFTLARMLAQAWPGDVPRDALILRAFRIREADETHRARLRVEMGRLRTMLRAHANIDATPRGFVLKPRHARDVAVLALPVEDEHAPLLAFLADGESWSSSALAIALGASQRTVQRSLDALAASGKVQSFGRGRARRWTTPPMPGFATALLLPVDLASD
;
A
#
# COMPACT_ATOMS: atom_id res chain seq x y z
N HIS A 1 31.17 12.87 27.00
CA HIS A 1 29.86 12.33 27.46
C HIS A 1 28.73 12.57 26.43
N GLY A 2 29.01 12.54 25.11
CA GLY A 2 28.02 12.88 24.06
C GLY A 2 27.68 11.74 23.08
N ASP A 3 28.19 10.53 23.29
CA ASP A 3 28.16 9.46 22.29
C ASP A 3 26.84 8.66 22.29
N HIS A 4 26.18 8.53 23.46
CA HIS A 4 24.96 7.73 23.58
C HIS A 4 23.75 8.31 22.85
N VAL A 5 23.61 9.65 22.79
CA VAL A 5 22.51 10.31 22.07
C VAL A 5 22.70 10.16 20.56
N ASN A 6 23.93 10.29 20.07
CA ASN A 6 24.26 10.09 18.66
C ASN A 6 24.11 8.61 18.25
N ALA A 7 24.53 7.68 19.11
CA ALA A 7 24.34 6.25 18.89
C ALA A 7 22.85 5.85 18.89
N ALA A 8 22.04 6.41 19.78
CA ALA A 8 20.59 6.21 19.78
C ALA A 8 19.95 6.77 18.50
N HIS A 9 20.38 7.97 18.06
CA HIS A 9 19.90 8.58 16.82
C HIS A 9 20.24 7.75 15.57
N ALA A 10 21.48 7.26 15.46
CA ALA A 10 21.90 6.37 14.39
C ALA A 10 21.05 5.09 14.34
N ARG A 11 20.75 4.51 15.51
CA ARG A 11 19.90 3.32 15.59
C ARG A 11 18.46 3.60 15.16
N TYR A 12 17.89 4.75 15.49
CA TYR A 12 16.57 5.16 15.00
C TYR A 12 16.54 5.31 13.47
N LEU A 13 17.62 5.80 12.86
CA LEU A 13 17.74 5.85 11.39
C LEU A 13 17.74 4.45 10.78
N GLU A 14 18.41 3.48 11.41
CA GLU A 14 18.42 2.08 10.98
C GLU A 14 17.04 1.43 11.07
N VAL A 15 16.33 1.64 12.19
CA VAL A 15 14.95 1.18 12.39
C VAL A 15 14.04 1.75 11.31
N ARG A 16 14.12 3.08 11.09
CA ARG A 16 13.33 3.77 10.08
C ARG A 16 13.64 3.27 8.67
N ARG A 17 14.92 3.02 8.36
CA ARG A 17 15.33 2.42 7.08
C ARG A 17 14.72 1.02 6.92
N ALA A 18 14.78 0.16 7.94
CA ALA A 18 14.20 -1.17 7.89
C ALA A 18 12.68 -1.12 7.64
N LEU A 19 11.99 -0.19 8.30
CA LEU A 19 10.56 0.05 8.12
C LEU A 19 10.22 0.50 6.69
N LEU A 20 11.05 1.36 6.08
CA LEU A 20 10.87 1.85 4.71
C LEU A 20 11.06 0.75 3.65
N ILE A 21 12.03 -0.14 3.85
CA ILE A 21 12.29 -1.26 2.91
C ILE A 21 11.43 -2.50 3.21
N GLY A 22 10.43 -2.38 4.10
CA GLY A 22 9.46 -3.43 4.39
C GLY A 22 9.95 -4.54 5.33
N ARG A 23 11.10 -4.38 5.99
CA ARG A 23 11.60 -5.32 7.02
C ARG A 23 10.99 -4.97 8.38
N ILE A 24 9.69 -5.21 8.51
CA ILE A 24 8.88 -4.79 9.67
C ILE A 24 9.34 -5.51 10.95
N ASP A 25 9.63 -6.81 10.89
CA ASP A 25 10.05 -7.57 12.07
C ASP A 25 11.44 -7.16 12.55
N ASP A 26 12.37 -6.87 11.63
CA ASP A 26 13.67 -6.31 11.98
C ASP A 26 13.51 -4.92 12.61
N ALA A 27 12.64 -4.08 12.05
CA ALA A 27 12.35 -2.77 12.61
C ALA A 27 11.82 -2.86 14.04
N GLN A 28 10.90 -3.78 14.32
CA GLN A 28 10.41 -4.01 15.68
C GLN A 28 11.54 -4.45 16.62
N ARG A 29 12.30 -5.49 16.25
CA ARG A 29 13.38 -6.00 17.12
C ARG A 29 14.41 -4.92 17.46
N MET A 30 14.83 -4.14 16.47
CA MET A 30 15.78 -3.04 16.68
C MET A 30 15.19 -1.90 17.51
N LEU A 31 13.88 -1.66 17.42
CA LEU A 31 13.19 -0.67 18.25
C LEU A 31 13.10 -1.12 19.71
N ASP A 32 12.82 -2.41 19.94
CA ASP A 32 12.71 -3.02 21.28
C ASP A 32 14.06 -3.04 22.03
N GLU A 33 15.19 -3.03 21.29
CA GLU A 33 16.55 -2.94 21.84
C GLU A 33 16.90 -1.53 22.36
N LEU A 34 16.08 -0.52 22.07
CA LEU A 34 16.30 0.85 22.55
C LEU A 34 15.60 1.07 23.89
N ASP A 35 16.36 1.55 24.87
CA ASP A 35 15.82 1.89 26.19
C ASP A 35 14.90 3.11 26.09
N HIS A 36 13.59 2.87 26.14
CA HIS A 36 12.54 3.89 26.05
C HIS A 36 12.52 4.83 27.27
N ALA A 37 12.80 4.29 28.47
CA ALA A 37 12.56 4.97 29.74
C ALA A 37 13.56 6.12 30.01
N ALA A 38 14.75 6.05 29.40
CA ALA A 38 15.82 7.03 29.57
C ALA A 38 15.84 8.13 28.49
N LEU A 39 14.91 8.11 27.52
CA LEU A 39 14.95 9.02 26.38
C LEU A 39 14.45 10.43 26.71
N PRO A 40 15.08 11.50 26.18
CA PRO A 40 14.49 12.83 26.15
C PRO A 40 13.15 12.84 25.40
N ALA A 41 12.28 13.82 25.69
CA ALA A 41 10.94 13.91 25.11
C ALA A 41 10.93 13.85 23.57
N ALA A 42 11.87 14.53 22.90
CA ALA A 42 11.98 14.49 21.44
C ALA A 42 12.26 13.09 20.90
N SER A 43 13.17 12.34 21.54
CA SER A 43 13.52 10.97 21.15
C SER A 43 12.38 9.99 21.48
N ARG A 44 11.63 10.19 22.57
CA ARG A 44 10.41 9.43 22.85
C ARG A 44 9.36 9.61 21.76
N ALA A 45 9.10 10.83 21.32
CA ALA A 45 8.12 11.07 20.26
C ALA A 45 8.53 10.38 18.95
N ALA A 46 9.82 10.42 18.59
CA ALA A 46 10.35 9.70 17.43
C ALA A 46 10.21 8.18 17.57
N HIS A 47 10.49 7.62 18.74
CA HIS A 47 10.28 6.20 19.05
C HIS A 47 8.82 5.79 18.83
N GLU A 48 7.89 6.52 19.43
CA GLU A 48 6.45 6.24 19.36
C GLU A 48 5.89 6.41 17.94
N LEU A 49 6.44 7.33 17.14
CA LEU A 49 6.09 7.45 15.71
C LEU A 49 6.51 6.22 14.90
N ILE A 50 7.67 5.64 15.22
CA ILE A 50 8.14 4.42 14.57
C ILE A 50 7.28 3.23 15.01
N ASP A 51 6.97 3.10 16.31
CA ASP A 51 6.08 2.08 16.85
C ASP A 51 4.70 2.13 16.16
N ALA A 52 4.12 3.34 16.06
CA ALA A 52 2.88 3.56 15.32
C ALA A 52 3.01 3.12 13.84
N GLY A 53 4.11 3.46 13.17
CA GLY A 53 4.37 3.07 11.79
C GLY A 53 4.55 1.56 11.57
N ILE A 54 5.06 0.83 12.57
CA ILE A 54 5.13 -0.64 12.57
C ILE A 54 3.73 -1.22 12.76
N ALA A 55 3.01 -0.76 13.79
CA ALA A 55 1.65 -1.21 14.10
C ALA A 55 0.70 -1.01 12.91
N MET A 56 0.76 0.14 12.22
CA MET A 56 -0.03 0.38 11.01
C MET A 56 0.25 -0.63 9.89
N ARG A 57 1.52 -0.95 9.61
CA ARG A 57 1.89 -1.92 8.56
C ARG A 57 1.49 -3.35 8.91
N ARG A 58 1.47 -3.67 10.21
CA ARG A 58 0.92 -4.93 10.75
C ARG A 58 -0.61 -4.93 10.82
N LEU A 59 -1.26 -3.82 10.47
CA LEU A 59 -2.71 -3.64 10.53
C LEU A 59 -3.25 -3.80 11.96
N GLN A 60 -2.49 -3.34 12.96
CA GLN A 60 -2.86 -3.32 14.37
C GLN A 60 -3.31 -1.90 14.74
N THR A 61 -4.54 -1.52 14.39
CA THR A 61 -4.94 -0.11 14.43
C THR A 61 -5.08 0.45 15.84
N HIS A 62 -5.49 -0.38 16.80
CA HIS A 62 -5.54 -0.01 18.20
C HIS A 62 -4.14 0.31 18.76
N ALA A 63 -3.15 -0.55 18.48
CA ALA A 63 -1.76 -0.33 18.89
C ALA A 63 -1.18 0.94 18.23
N ALA A 64 -1.44 1.14 16.94
CA ALA A 64 -1.03 2.35 16.23
C ALA A 64 -1.61 3.62 16.87
N ARG A 65 -2.90 3.59 17.23
CA ARG A 65 -3.56 4.72 17.89
C ARG A 65 -2.93 5.04 19.25
N ALA A 66 -2.72 4.02 20.09
CA ALA A 66 -2.09 4.19 21.39
C ALA A 66 -0.66 4.75 21.28
N ALA A 67 0.12 4.29 20.29
CA ALA A 67 1.44 4.83 20.02
C ALA A 67 1.39 6.30 19.56
N LEU A 68 0.46 6.67 18.68
CA LEU A 68 0.29 8.08 18.29
C LEU A 68 -0.16 8.98 19.44
N GLU A 69 -0.97 8.50 20.38
CA GLU A 69 -1.33 9.24 21.59
C GLU A 69 -0.09 9.52 22.46
N ARG A 70 0.77 8.51 22.67
CA ARG A 70 2.05 8.69 23.37
C ARG A 70 3.00 9.63 22.62
N ALA A 71 3.09 9.51 21.30
CA ALA A 71 3.87 10.41 20.45
C ALA A 71 3.38 11.87 20.56
N THR A 72 2.06 12.08 20.62
CA THR A 72 1.45 13.41 20.78
C THR A 72 1.84 14.04 22.11
N LEU A 73 1.82 13.28 23.20
CA LEU A 73 2.24 13.75 24.52
C LEU A 73 3.73 14.13 24.52
N ALA A 74 4.59 13.24 24.03
CA ALA A 74 6.03 13.47 23.99
C ALA A 74 6.43 14.64 23.07
N ALA A 75 5.73 14.84 21.95
CA ALA A 75 5.96 15.97 21.06
C ALA A 75 5.59 17.32 21.69
N ARG A 76 4.51 17.35 22.51
CA ARG A 76 4.13 18.53 23.29
C ARG A 76 5.18 18.86 24.35
N GLU A 77 5.66 17.87 25.08
CA GLU A 77 6.71 18.03 26.09
C GLU A 77 8.03 18.52 25.48
N ALA A 78 8.37 18.04 24.28
CA ALA A 78 9.57 18.47 23.56
C ALA A 78 9.47 19.92 23.07
N ALA A 79 8.25 20.45 22.89
CA ALA A 79 7.98 21.79 22.36
C ALA A 79 8.66 22.07 20.99
N ILE A 80 8.81 21.03 20.15
CA ILE A 80 9.39 21.13 18.80
C ILE A 80 8.26 21.16 17.77
N PRO A 81 8.01 22.28 17.07
CA PRO A 81 6.91 22.40 16.11
C PRO A 81 6.97 21.37 14.97
N ALA A 82 8.16 21.06 14.48
CA ALA A 82 8.36 20.07 13.43
C ALA A 82 7.92 18.66 13.85
N LEU A 83 8.17 18.28 15.11
CA LEU A 83 7.79 16.98 15.66
C LEU A 83 6.28 16.86 15.86
N ALA A 84 5.63 17.93 16.32
CA ALA A 84 4.17 18.00 16.37
C ALA A 84 3.54 17.82 14.98
N ALA A 85 4.11 18.48 13.96
CA ALA A 85 3.65 18.33 12.58
C ALA A 85 3.82 16.90 12.03
N GLU A 86 4.87 16.19 12.44
CA GLU A 86 5.07 14.77 12.11
C GLU A 86 4.01 13.86 12.75
N VAL A 87 3.66 14.11 14.01
CA VAL A 87 2.59 13.39 14.72
C VAL A 87 1.22 13.64 14.06
N ASP A 88 0.90 14.90 13.74
CA ASP A 88 -0.35 15.26 13.05
C ASP A 88 -0.42 14.61 11.66
N SER A 89 0.72 14.50 10.99
CA SER A 89 0.89 13.77 9.74
C SER A 89 0.54 12.29 9.89
N ALA A 90 1.08 11.62 10.92
CA ALA A 90 0.82 10.22 11.16
C ALA A 90 -0.65 9.96 11.53
N TRP A 91 -1.29 10.86 12.30
CA TRP A 91 -2.74 10.82 12.54
C TRP A 91 -3.55 10.94 11.25
N ARG A 92 -3.16 11.83 10.33
CA ARG A 92 -3.82 11.94 9.03
C ARG A 92 -3.71 10.64 8.22
N ILE A 93 -2.54 9.98 8.24
CA ILE A 93 -2.34 8.69 7.56
C ILE A 93 -3.26 7.61 8.18
N LEU A 94 -3.31 7.50 9.51
CA LEU A 94 -4.15 6.52 10.21
C LEU A 94 -5.63 6.67 9.86
N ASN A 95 -6.10 7.92 9.74
CA ASN A 95 -7.50 8.24 9.52
C ASN A 95 -7.88 8.34 8.02
N ALA A 96 -6.89 8.32 7.12
CA ALA A 96 -7.14 8.35 5.69
C ALA A 96 -7.72 7.01 5.18
N PRO A 97 -8.43 7.03 4.04
CA PRO A 97 -8.78 5.81 3.32
C PRO A 97 -7.54 4.96 2.99
N ALA A 98 -7.53 3.72 3.48
CA ALA A 98 -6.45 2.75 3.32
C ALA A 98 -6.72 1.74 2.19
N ALA A 99 -7.98 1.51 1.85
CA ALA A 99 -8.37 0.66 0.73
C ALA A 99 -9.73 1.05 0.15
N ARG A 100 -10.06 0.48 -1.00
CA ARG A 100 -11.42 0.48 -1.56
C ARG A 100 -11.97 -0.93 -1.51
N LEU A 101 -13.11 -1.11 -0.87
CA LEU A 101 -13.86 -2.36 -0.84
C LEU A 101 -14.78 -2.41 -2.06
N ILE A 102 -14.77 -3.53 -2.77
CA ILE A 102 -15.71 -3.84 -3.85
C ILE A 102 -16.41 -5.13 -3.47
N ALA A 103 -17.73 -5.06 -3.23
CA ALA A 103 -18.55 -6.21 -2.85
C ALA A 103 -19.98 -6.01 -3.35
N GLN A 104 -20.59 -7.07 -3.88
CA GLN A 104 -21.99 -7.08 -4.34
C GLN A 104 -22.36 -5.93 -5.31
N GLY A 105 -21.41 -5.49 -6.13
CA GLY A 105 -21.61 -4.38 -7.08
C GLY A 105 -21.51 -2.97 -6.48
N GLU A 106 -21.28 -2.87 -5.17
CA GLU A 106 -21.02 -1.60 -4.49
C GLU A 106 -19.52 -1.38 -4.24
N GLU A 107 -19.13 -0.11 -4.21
CA GLU A 107 -17.78 0.31 -3.87
C GLU A 107 -17.80 1.30 -2.71
N ARG A 108 -16.94 1.09 -1.71
CA ARG A 108 -16.76 2.04 -0.60
C ARG A 108 -15.31 2.15 -0.18
N LEU A 109 -14.90 3.34 0.26
CA LEU A 109 -13.59 3.55 0.87
C LEU A 109 -13.59 2.97 2.29
N LEU A 110 -12.49 2.30 2.65
CA LEU A 110 -12.24 1.77 3.99
C LEU A 110 -11.07 2.50 4.62
N ARG A 111 -11.20 2.84 5.90
CA ARG A 111 -10.06 3.18 6.76
C ARG A 111 -9.33 1.93 7.24
N LEU A 112 -8.16 2.12 7.86
CA LEU A 112 -7.30 1.03 8.29
C LEU A 112 -7.99 0.08 9.31
N ASP A 113 -8.81 0.63 10.21
CA ASP A 113 -9.55 -0.12 11.23
C ASP A 113 -10.64 -1.01 10.61
N GLU A 114 -11.28 -0.51 9.55
CA GLU A 114 -12.27 -1.29 8.80
C GLU A 114 -11.62 -2.40 7.97
N VAL A 115 -10.41 -2.19 7.46
CA VAL A 115 -9.62 -3.24 6.79
C VAL A 115 -9.21 -4.31 7.81
N GLU A 116 -8.79 -3.92 9.02
CA GLU A 116 -8.50 -4.85 10.12
C GLU A 116 -9.72 -5.72 10.46
N ALA A 117 -10.88 -5.08 10.66
CA ALA A 117 -12.13 -5.78 10.94
C ALA A 117 -12.55 -6.72 9.81
N LEU A 118 -12.40 -6.31 8.55
CA LEU A 118 -12.67 -7.17 7.39
C LEU A 118 -11.78 -8.41 7.39
N PHE A 119 -10.49 -8.26 7.71
CA PHE A 119 -9.54 -9.38 7.77
C PHE A 119 -9.74 -10.32 8.96
N ALA A 120 -10.32 -9.82 10.04
CA ALA A 120 -10.74 -10.61 11.20
C ALA A 120 -12.10 -11.30 10.98
N SER A 121 -12.87 -10.87 9.99
CA SER A 121 -14.16 -11.48 9.64
C SER A 121 -14.00 -12.82 8.90
N ASN A 122 -15.13 -13.50 8.70
CA ASN A 122 -15.20 -14.74 7.91
C ASN A 122 -15.36 -14.48 6.40
N ALA A 123 -15.06 -13.28 5.90
CA ALA A 123 -15.17 -12.96 4.48
C ALA A 123 -14.04 -13.64 3.66
N PHE A 124 -14.36 -14.03 2.43
CA PHE A 124 -13.37 -14.42 1.43
C PHE A 124 -12.91 -13.15 0.70
N VAL A 125 -11.67 -12.73 0.96
CA VAL A 125 -11.14 -11.45 0.48
C VAL A 125 -10.08 -11.68 -0.59
N VAL A 126 -10.26 -11.12 -1.77
CA VAL A 126 -9.18 -10.95 -2.76
C VAL A 126 -8.52 -9.61 -2.51
N ASP A 127 -7.30 -9.62 -1.99
CA ASP A 127 -6.53 -8.45 -1.61
C ASP A 127 -5.59 -8.04 -2.76
N ALA A 128 -5.95 -6.99 -3.49
CA ALA A 128 -5.13 -6.41 -4.55
C ALA A 128 -3.99 -5.52 -4.03
N CYS A 129 -4.06 -5.05 -2.78
CA CYS A 129 -2.97 -4.31 -2.16
C CYS A 129 -1.76 -5.22 -1.90
N ARG A 130 -2.00 -6.51 -1.61
CA ARG A 130 -0.95 -7.52 -1.34
C ARG A 130 -0.87 -8.66 -2.37
N LEU A 131 -1.69 -8.60 -3.41
CA LEU A 131 -1.80 -9.62 -4.46
C LEU A 131 -1.99 -11.03 -3.87
N CYS A 132 -2.91 -11.16 -2.92
CA CYS A 132 -3.21 -12.42 -2.25
C CYS A 132 -4.70 -12.66 -2.10
N VAL A 133 -5.06 -13.87 -1.66
CA VAL A 133 -6.40 -14.21 -1.22
C VAL A 133 -6.35 -14.53 0.27
N ARG A 134 -7.33 -14.04 1.04
CA ARG A 134 -7.43 -14.23 2.48
C ARG A 134 -8.79 -14.79 2.86
N GLU A 135 -8.79 -15.71 3.83
CA GLU A 135 -10.00 -16.22 4.48
C GLU A 135 -9.60 -16.72 5.88
N ASN A 136 -10.37 -16.40 6.92
CA ASN A 136 -10.17 -16.91 8.29
C ASN A 136 -8.72 -16.81 8.80
N GLY A 137 -8.09 -15.65 8.65
CA GLY A 137 -6.71 -15.40 9.09
C GLY A 137 -5.60 -16.05 8.24
N THR A 138 -5.95 -16.91 7.27
CA THR A 138 -5.00 -17.48 6.32
C THR A 138 -4.82 -16.58 5.11
N SER A 139 -3.63 -16.61 4.50
CA SER A 139 -3.28 -15.81 3.32
C SER A 139 -2.56 -16.67 2.28
N MET A 140 -3.00 -16.59 1.03
CA MET A 140 -2.45 -17.30 -0.11
C MET A 140 -1.90 -16.29 -1.11
N SER A 141 -0.57 -16.19 -1.19
CA SER A 141 0.08 -15.25 -2.11
C SER A 141 -0.12 -15.67 -3.58
N LEU A 142 -0.52 -14.69 -4.39
CA LEU A 142 -0.58 -14.77 -5.85
C LEU A 142 0.34 -13.72 -6.51
N ALA A 143 1.24 -13.10 -5.75
CA ALA A 143 2.08 -11.98 -6.22
C ALA A 143 2.94 -12.35 -7.44
N THR A 144 3.45 -13.58 -7.50
CA THR A 144 4.24 -14.09 -8.65
C THR A 144 3.38 -14.70 -9.75
N ARG A 145 2.05 -14.65 -9.63
CA ARG A 145 1.08 -15.34 -10.49
C ARG A 145 0.00 -14.34 -10.96
N PRO A 146 0.38 -13.31 -11.73
CA PRO A 146 -0.52 -12.19 -12.07
C PRO A 146 -1.78 -12.61 -12.83
N VAL A 147 -1.67 -13.65 -13.67
CA VAL A 147 -2.83 -14.24 -14.37
C VAL A 147 -3.82 -14.85 -13.37
N LEU A 148 -3.34 -15.66 -12.43
CA LEU A 148 -4.20 -16.29 -11.42
C LEU A 148 -4.83 -15.25 -10.50
N PHE A 149 -4.08 -14.23 -10.11
CA PHE A 149 -4.61 -13.11 -9.34
C PHE A 149 -5.73 -12.38 -10.10
N THR A 150 -5.51 -12.10 -11.39
CA THR A 150 -6.51 -11.44 -12.23
C THR A 150 -7.81 -12.27 -12.32
N LEU A 151 -7.69 -13.58 -12.53
CA LEU A 151 -8.85 -14.48 -12.56
C LEU A 151 -9.58 -14.51 -11.20
N ALA A 152 -8.85 -14.63 -10.09
CA ALA A 152 -9.44 -14.63 -8.74
C ALA A 152 -10.20 -13.32 -8.47
N ARG A 153 -9.60 -12.17 -8.80
CA ARG A 153 -10.24 -10.85 -8.66
C ARG A 153 -11.53 -10.75 -9.45
N MET A 154 -11.52 -11.16 -10.72
CA MET A 154 -12.72 -11.11 -11.57
C MET A 154 -13.85 -11.97 -11.03
N LEU A 155 -13.53 -13.20 -10.62
CA LEU A 155 -14.51 -14.12 -10.06
C LEU A 155 -15.09 -13.59 -8.74
N ALA A 156 -14.26 -12.96 -7.90
CA ALA A 156 -14.71 -12.37 -6.65
C ALA A 156 -15.58 -11.12 -6.85
N GLN A 157 -15.27 -10.27 -7.83
CA GLN A 157 -16.08 -9.09 -8.15
C GLN A 157 -17.45 -9.45 -8.71
N ALA A 158 -17.55 -10.53 -9.48
CA ALA A 158 -18.81 -10.98 -10.06
C ALA A 158 -19.65 -11.85 -9.11
N TRP A 159 -19.09 -12.29 -7.99
CA TRP A 159 -19.80 -13.13 -7.02
C TRP A 159 -21.07 -12.42 -6.52
N PRO A 160 -22.22 -13.14 -6.41
CA PRO A 160 -22.40 -14.59 -6.55
C PRO A 160 -22.59 -15.11 -7.99
N GLY A 161 -22.53 -14.23 -8.99
CA GLY A 161 -22.67 -14.55 -10.41
C GLY A 161 -21.44 -15.17 -11.06
N ASP A 162 -21.61 -15.61 -12.31
CA ASP A 162 -20.55 -16.17 -13.13
C ASP A 162 -19.87 -15.12 -14.03
N VAL A 163 -18.59 -15.35 -14.34
CA VAL A 163 -17.84 -14.52 -15.29
C VAL A 163 -17.72 -15.26 -16.63
N PRO A 164 -18.16 -14.66 -17.76
CA PRO A 164 -18.04 -15.26 -19.09
C PRO A 164 -16.58 -15.57 -19.47
N ARG A 165 -16.38 -16.66 -20.22
CA ARG A 165 -15.03 -17.09 -20.66
C ARG A 165 -14.29 -16.01 -21.46
N ASP A 166 -14.99 -15.34 -22.37
CA ASP A 166 -14.38 -14.33 -23.23
C ASP A 166 -13.95 -13.09 -22.42
N ALA A 167 -14.72 -12.71 -21.39
CA ALA A 167 -14.32 -11.64 -20.46
C ALA A 167 -13.07 -12.01 -19.66
N LEU A 168 -12.99 -13.26 -19.16
CA LEU A 168 -11.81 -13.77 -18.46
C LEU A 168 -10.58 -13.77 -19.37
N ILE A 169 -10.71 -14.24 -20.62
CA ILE A 169 -9.63 -14.25 -21.62
C ILE A 169 -9.18 -12.81 -21.94
N LEU A 170 -10.14 -11.93 -22.22
CA LEU A 170 -9.87 -10.53 -22.51
C LEU A 170 -9.05 -9.86 -21.40
N ARG A 171 -9.44 -10.06 -20.14
CA ARG A 171 -8.80 -9.35 -19.04
C ARG A 171 -7.51 -10.03 -18.55
N ALA A 172 -7.51 -11.36 -18.41
CA ALA A 172 -6.37 -12.09 -17.87
C ALA A 172 -5.24 -12.30 -18.90
N PHE A 173 -5.59 -12.46 -20.17
CA PHE A 173 -4.61 -12.67 -21.25
C PHE A 173 -4.41 -11.46 -22.16
N ARG A 174 -5.25 -10.41 -22.05
CA ARG A 174 -5.23 -9.20 -22.90
C ARG A 174 -5.50 -9.50 -24.38
N ILE A 175 -6.35 -10.49 -24.65
CA ILE A 175 -6.68 -10.98 -26.00
C ILE A 175 -8.14 -10.68 -26.32
N ARG A 176 -8.40 -9.91 -27.39
CA ARG A 176 -9.77 -9.46 -27.73
C ARG A 176 -10.60 -10.53 -28.41
N GLU A 177 -9.99 -11.27 -29.32
CA GLU A 177 -10.65 -12.33 -30.09
C GLU A 177 -10.17 -13.68 -29.57
N ALA A 178 -11.01 -14.32 -28.75
CA ALA A 178 -10.71 -15.62 -28.17
C ALA A 178 -10.91 -16.73 -29.21
N ASP A 179 -10.01 -17.71 -29.21
CA ASP A 179 -10.11 -18.92 -30.03
C ASP A 179 -10.09 -20.15 -29.10
N GLU A 180 -10.11 -21.36 -29.68
CA GLU A 180 -10.12 -22.59 -28.87
C GLU A 180 -8.81 -22.79 -28.08
N THR A 181 -7.68 -22.30 -28.58
CA THR A 181 -6.39 -22.32 -27.87
C THR A 181 -6.44 -21.45 -26.62
N HIS A 182 -7.02 -20.24 -26.73
CA HIS A 182 -7.22 -19.33 -25.61
C HIS A 182 -8.16 -19.94 -24.56
N ARG A 183 -9.21 -20.64 -24.98
CA ARG A 183 -10.11 -21.37 -24.06
C ARG A 183 -9.42 -22.54 -23.39
N ALA A 184 -8.57 -23.28 -24.11
CA ALA A 184 -7.75 -24.34 -23.53
C ALA A 184 -6.80 -23.80 -22.46
N ARG A 185 -6.13 -22.67 -22.75
CA ARG A 185 -5.27 -21.98 -21.77
C ARG A 185 -6.07 -21.51 -20.56
N LEU A 186 -7.27 -20.93 -20.74
CA LEU A 186 -8.13 -20.53 -19.62
C LEU A 186 -8.46 -21.73 -18.73
N ARG A 187 -8.79 -22.90 -19.31
CA ARG A 187 -9.07 -24.12 -18.55
C ARG A 187 -7.87 -24.55 -17.69
N VAL A 188 -6.66 -24.47 -18.23
CA VAL A 188 -5.42 -24.79 -17.48
C VAL A 188 -5.19 -23.82 -16.31
N GLU A 189 -5.29 -22.52 -16.55
CA GLU A 189 -5.10 -21.51 -15.51
C GLU A 189 -6.19 -21.59 -14.44
N MET A 190 -7.43 -21.91 -14.81
CA MET A 190 -8.50 -22.14 -13.84
C MET A 190 -8.25 -23.39 -12.99
N GLY A 191 -7.69 -24.45 -13.59
CA GLY A 191 -7.24 -25.63 -12.86
C GLY A 191 -6.14 -25.30 -11.84
N ARG A 192 -5.16 -24.47 -12.23
CA ARG A 192 -4.10 -23.98 -11.33
C ARG A 192 -4.69 -23.15 -10.17
N LEU A 193 -5.62 -22.25 -10.47
CA LEU A 193 -6.29 -21.45 -9.45
C LEU A 193 -7.09 -22.32 -8.47
N ARG A 194 -7.84 -23.32 -8.96
CA ARG A 194 -8.55 -24.30 -8.11
C ARG A 194 -7.60 -25.00 -7.14
N THR A 195 -6.44 -25.45 -7.62
CA THR A 195 -5.45 -26.12 -6.77
C THR A 195 -4.97 -25.21 -5.65
N MET A 196 -4.74 -23.92 -5.94
CA MET A 196 -4.32 -22.96 -4.91
C MET A 196 -5.40 -22.68 -3.88
N LEU A 197 -6.65 -22.50 -4.33
CA LEU A 197 -7.77 -22.12 -3.47
C LEU A 197 -8.48 -23.30 -2.81
N ARG A 198 -8.03 -24.54 -3.05
CA ARG A 198 -8.77 -25.78 -2.70
C ARG A 198 -9.34 -25.83 -1.29
N ALA A 199 -8.63 -25.28 -0.31
CA ALA A 199 -9.03 -25.31 1.10
C ALA A 199 -10.11 -24.25 1.44
N HIS A 200 -10.27 -23.25 0.59
CA HIS A 200 -11.02 -22.02 0.87
C HIS A 200 -12.20 -21.82 -0.07
N ALA A 201 -12.04 -22.16 -1.36
CA ALA A 201 -13.09 -21.99 -2.35
C ALA A 201 -13.03 -23.07 -3.44
N ASN A 202 -14.21 -23.37 -3.99
CA ASN A 202 -14.37 -24.04 -5.26
C ASN A 202 -14.51 -23.00 -6.38
N ILE A 203 -14.19 -23.43 -7.60
CA ILE A 203 -14.51 -22.68 -8.81
C ILE A 203 -15.23 -23.62 -9.75
N ASP A 204 -16.50 -23.36 -10.01
CA ASP A 204 -17.33 -24.24 -10.83
C ASP A 204 -17.43 -23.69 -12.25
N ALA A 205 -17.44 -24.59 -13.24
CA ALA A 205 -17.73 -24.20 -14.61
C ALA A 205 -19.25 -24.02 -14.77
N THR A 206 -19.66 -22.96 -15.46
CA THR A 206 -21.04 -22.74 -15.89
C THR A 206 -21.15 -22.89 -17.40
N PRO A 207 -22.36 -22.90 -18.00
CA PRO A 207 -22.52 -22.88 -19.45
C PRO A 207 -21.76 -21.71 -20.10
N ARG A 208 -21.75 -20.53 -19.46
CA ARG A 208 -21.13 -19.31 -20.02
C ARG A 208 -19.70 -19.06 -19.56
N GLY A 209 -19.28 -19.64 -18.43
CA GLY A 209 -18.15 -19.11 -17.70
C GLY A 209 -17.69 -19.95 -16.52
N PHE A 210 -17.29 -19.24 -15.47
CA PHE A 210 -16.89 -19.80 -14.19
C PHE A 210 -17.45 -18.97 -13.04
N VAL A 211 -17.75 -19.62 -11.92
CA VAL A 211 -18.25 -18.98 -10.70
C VAL A 211 -17.41 -19.38 -9.50
N LEU A 212 -17.11 -18.41 -8.62
CA LEU A 212 -16.46 -18.65 -7.34
C LEU A 212 -17.48 -19.16 -6.31
N LYS A 213 -17.13 -20.20 -5.56
CA LYS A 213 -17.92 -20.71 -4.45
C LYS A 213 -17.03 -20.84 -3.21
N PRO A 214 -16.95 -19.82 -2.35
CA PRO A 214 -16.30 -19.95 -1.06
C PRO A 214 -16.92 -21.11 -0.27
N ARG A 215 -16.09 -21.84 0.49
CA ARG A 215 -16.54 -23.00 1.27
C ARG A 215 -17.19 -22.60 2.59
N HIS A 216 -16.61 -21.60 3.25
CA HIS A 216 -17.00 -21.21 4.60
C HIS A 216 -17.49 -19.76 4.65
N ALA A 217 -16.89 -18.88 3.85
CA ALA A 217 -17.28 -17.48 3.81
C ALA A 217 -18.71 -17.28 3.30
N ARG A 218 -19.45 -16.43 4.00
CA ARG A 218 -20.79 -15.98 3.60
C ARG A 218 -20.74 -14.78 2.66
N ASP A 219 -19.63 -14.05 2.68
CA ASP A 219 -19.42 -12.84 1.90
C ASP A 219 -18.12 -12.94 1.11
N VAL A 220 -18.13 -12.41 -0.11
CA VAL A 220 -16.94 -12.24 -0.95
C VAL A 220 -16.69 -10.76 -1.16
N ALA A 221 -15.44 -10.37 -0.96
CA ALA A 221 -15.02 -8.99 -1.14
C ALA A 221 -13.71 -8.91 -1.91
N VAL A 222 -13.54 -7.81 -2.64
CA VAL A 222 -12.26 -7.43 -3.23
C VAL A 222 -11.78 -6.17 -2.55
N LEU A 223 -10.58 -6.20 -1.98
CA LEU A 223 -9.86 -4.99 -1.61
C LEU A 223 -9.03 -4.54 -2.79
N ALA A 224 -9.27 -3.31 -3.22
CA ALA A 224 -8.47 -2.57 -4.17
C ALA A 224 -7.71 -1.45 -3.47
N LEU A 225 -6.69 -0.91 -4.14
CA LEU A 225 -6.05 0.31 -3.67
C LEU A 225 -7.11 1.43 -3.56
N PRO A 226 -6.98 2.36 -2.58
CA PRO A 226 -7.94 3.47 -2.42
C PRO A 226 -8.08 4.29 -3.70
N VAL A 227 -6.99 4.38 -4.46
CA VAL A 227 -6.92 4.95 -5.79
C VAL A 227 -6.27 3.92 -6.70
N GLU A 228 -7.04 3.34 -7.62
CA GLU A 228 -6.48 2.65 -8.78
C GLU A 228 -6.38 3.68 -9.90
N ASP A 229 -5.24 4.37 -9.95
CA ASP A 229 -4.99 5.33 -11.00
C ASP A 229 -4.62 4.60 -12.30
N GLU A 230 -5.21 4.99 -13.42
CA GLU A 230 -4.76 4.52 -14.74
C GLU A 230 -3.28 4.86 -14.99
N HIS A 231 -2.74 5.81 -14.23
CA HIS A 231 -1.34 6.23 -14.26
C HIS A 231 -0.50 5.65 -13.11
N ALA A 232 -0.93 4.56 -12.46
CA ALA A 232 -0.17 3.92 -11.36
C ALA A 232 1.31 3.63 -11.69
N PRO A 233 1.70 3.16 -12.91
CA PRO A 233 3.11 3.01 -13.26
C PRO A 233 3.89 4.32 -13.21
N LEU A 234 3.25 5.44 -13.58
CA LEU A 234 3.86 6.76 -13.57
C LEU A 234 3.98 7.30 -12.14
N LEU A 235 2.98 7.05 -11.28
CA LEU A 235 3.07 7.36 -9.85
C LEU A 235 4.17 6.54 -9.15
N ALA A 236 4.39 5.29 -9.55
CA ALA A 236 5.45 4.45 -9.00
C ALA A 236 6.86 5.02 -9.24
N PHE A 237 7.12 5.63 -10.39
CA PHE A 237 8.39 6.32 -10.66
C PHE A 237 8.59 7.59 -9.85
N LEU A 238 7.51 8.22 -9.39
CA LEU A 238 7.56 9.45 -8.59
C LEU A 238 7.46 9.20 -7.09
N ALA A 239 7.34 7.93 -6.67
CA ALA A 239 7.04 7.54 -5.30
C ALA A 239 8.20 7.77 -4.31
N ASP A 240 9.43 7.88 -4.83
CA ASP A 240 10.63 8.22 -4.06
C ASP A 240 10.75 9.72 -3.76
N GLY A 241 9.86 10.55 -4.30
CA GLY A 241 9.90 12.00 -4.16
C GLY A 241 10.96 12.68 -5.04
N GLU A 242 11.66 11.92 -5.88
CA GLU A 242 12.67 12.45 -6.78
C GLU A 242 12.05 13.29 -7.90
N SER A 243 12.84 14.23 -8.42
CA SER A 243 12.40 15.16 -9.45
C SER A 243 12.67 14.62 -10.85
N TRP A 244 11.63 14.18 -11.55
CA TRP A 244 11.73 13.61 -12.89
C TRP A 244 11.35 14.59 -14.00
N SER A 245 11.94 14.43 -15.19
CA SER A 245 11.47 15.11 -16.41
C SER A 245 10.45 14.26 -17.16
N SER A 246 9.51 14.89 -17.88
CA SER A 246 8.51 14.15 -18.67
C SER A 246 9.14 13.24 -19.74
N SER A 247 10.30 13.61 -20.29
CA SER A 247 11.04 12.79 -21.27
C SER A 247 11.72 11.57 -20.63
N ALA A 248 12.28 11.71 -19.43
CA ALA A 248 12.88 10.59 -18.70
C ALA A 248 11.82 9.56 -18.31
N LEU A 249 10.66 10.02 -17.84
CA LEU A 249 9.51 9.15 -17.55
C LEU A 249 8.99 8.44 -18.81
N ALA A 250 8.95 9.13 -19.95
CA ALA A 250 8.55 8.54 -21.22
C ALA A 250 9.47 7.38 -21.65
N ILE A 251 10.78 7.57 -21.50
CA ILE A 251 11.77 6.52 -21.77
C ILE A 251 11.58 5.35 -20.79
N ALA A 252 11.47 5.62 -19.50
CA ALA A 252 11.35 4.60 -18.46
C ALA A 252 10.05 3.77 -18.59
N LEU A 253 8.96 4.40 -19.03
CA LEU A 253 7.65 3.77 -19.22
C LEU A 253 7.47 3.15 -20.62
N GLY A 254 8.41 3.32 -21.55
CA GLY A 254 8.27 2.88 -22.93
C GLY A 254 7.07 3.53 -23.65
N ALA A 255 6.74 4.78 -23.32
CA ALA A 255 5.56 5.49 -23.80
C ALA A 255 5.94 6.78 -24.54
N SER A 256 5.01 7.35 -25.31
CA SER A 256 5.25 8.64 -25.96
C SER A 256 5.26 9.78 -24.93
N GLN A 257 6.11 10.79 -25.12
CA GLN A 257 6.19 11.95 -24.22
C GLN A 257 4.86 12.71 -24.13
N ARG A 258 4.06 12.75 -25.21
CA ARG A 258 2.71 13.35 -25.21
C ARG A 258 1.74 12.60 -24.30
N THR A 259 1.81 11.26 -24.28
CA THR A 259 0.98 10.43 -23.39
C THR A 259 1.35 10.67 -21.94
N VAL A 260 2.65 10.63 -21.62
CA VAL A 260 3.16 10.89 -20.27
C VAL A 260 2.80 12.29 -19.79
N GLN A 261 2.90 13.31 -20.64
CA GLN A 261 2.53 14.67 -20.28
C GLN A 261 1.04 14.80 -19.93
N ARG A 262 0.15 14.20 -20.73
CA ARG A 262 -1.30 14.20 -20.42
C ARG A 262 -1.62 13.53 -19.10
N SER A 263 -0.94 12.41 -18.81
CA SER A 263 -1.08 11.69 -17.55
C SER A 263 -0.58 12.52 -16.36
N LEU A 264 0.56 13.18 -16.49
CA LEU A 264 1.09 14.10 -15.46
C LEU A 264 0.15 15.28 -15.20
N ASP A 265 -0.43 15.87 -16.25
CA ASP A 265 -1.38 16.97 -16.11
C ASP A 265 -2.66 16.52 -15.38
N ALA A 266 -3.19 15.32 -15.67
CA ALA A 266 -4.34 14.75 -14.97
C ALA A 266 -4.03 14.43 -13.50
N LEU A 267 -2.83 13.90 -13.22
CA LEU A 267 -2.37 13.65 -11.85
C LEU A 267 -2.16 14.95 -11.06
N ALA A 268 -1.67 16.01 -11.69
CA ALA A 268 -1.52 17.31 -11.03
C ALA A 268 -2.88 17.96 -10.75
N ALA A 269 -3.83 17.86 -11.68
CA ALA A 269 -5.20 18.34 -11.45
C ALA A 269 -5.87 17.64 -10.26
N SER A 270 -5.50 16.38 -9.97
CA SER A 270 -5.97 15.63 -8.81
C SER A 270 -5.06 15.73 -7.57
N GLY A 271 -4.02 16.59 -7.60
CA GLY A 271 -3.13 16.83 -6.47
C GLY A 271 -2.16 15.68 -6.14
N LYS A 272 -2.04 14.67 -6.99
CA LYS A 272 -1.19 13.48 -6.75
C LYS A 272 0.26 13.67 -7.14
N VAL A 273 0.53 14.64 -8.01
CA VAL A 273 1.87 15.07 -8.40
C VAL A 273 1.90 16.59 -8.48
N GLN A 274 3.09 17.16 -8.33
CA GLN A 274 3.32 18.60 -8.48
C GLN A 274 4.42 18.84 -9.50
N SER A 275 4.40 20.03 -10.11
CA SER A 275 5.42 20.44 -11.07
C SER A 275 6.16 21.68 -10.62
N PHE A 276 7.47 21.70 -10.85
CA PHE A 276 8.34 22.84 -10.57
C PHE A 276 9.08 23.25 -11.85
N GLY A 277 9.33 24.54 -12.04
CA GLY A 277 9.99 25.08 -13.23
C GLY A 277 9.09 25.17 -14.47
N ARG A 278 9.68 25.62 -15.60
CA ARG A 278 8.96 25.86 -16.87
C ARG A 278 9.70 25.25 -18.07
N GLY A 279 8.96 24.87 -19.11
CA GLY A 279 9.51 24.33 -20.34
C GLY A 279 10.41 23.10 -20.11
N ARG A 280 11.63 23.12 -20.67
CA ARG A 280 12.63 22.04 -20.53
C ARG A 280 13.13 21.83 -19.09
N ALA A 281 13.02 22.86 -18.25
CA ALA A 281 13.38 22.80 -16.84
C ALA A 281 12.24 22.29 -15.95
N ARG A 282 11.06 21.97 -16.51
CA ARG A 282 9.95 21.43 -15.71
C ARG A 282 10.31 20.06 -15.12
N ARG A 283 10.07 19.90 -13.82
CA ARG A 283 10.23 18.65 -13.08
C ARG A 283 8.93 18.27 -12.38
N TRP A 284 8.71 16.97 -12.25
CA TRP A 284 7.54 16.37 -11.63
C TRP A 284 7.97 15.52 -10.45
N THR A 285 7.23 15.58 -9.37
CA THR A 285 7.44 14.77 -8.16
C THR A 285 6.11 14.54 -7.45
N THR A 286 6.03 13.55 -6.57
CA THR A 286 4.91 13.44 -5.64
C THR A 286 5.00 14.53 -4.57
N PRO A 287 3.88 14.98 -4.00
CA PRO A 287 3.91 15.78 -2.78
C PRO A 287 4.71 15.01 -1.71
N PRO A 288 5.60 15.67 -0.95
CA PRO A 288 6.44 14.98 0.01
C PRO A 288 5.57 14.15 0.96
N MET A 289 5.91 12.86 1.07
CA MET A 289 5.25 11.97 2.01
C MET A 289 5.39 12.57 3.42
N PRO A 290 4.28 12.74 4.14
CA PRO A 290 4.32 13.20 5.51
C PRO A 290 5.24 12.30 6.35
N GLY A 291 6.24 12.89 7.01
CA GLY A 291 7.29 12.20 7.74
C GLY A 291 8.72 12.53 7.28
N PHE A 292 8.93 13.07 6.09
CA PHE A 292 10.26 13.54 5.64
C PHE A 292 10.39 15.06 5.78
N ALA A 293 10.32 15.59 7.01
CA ALA A 293 10.92 16.88 7.25
C ALA A 293 12.43 16.73 7.10
N THR A 294 12.96 16.92 5.89
CA THR A 294 14.41 16.97 5.62
C THR A 294 15.11 18.02 6.49
N ALA A 295 14.36 19.00 7.00
CA ALA A 295 14.82 19.98 7.98
C ALA A 295 15.25 19.38 9.34
N LEU A 296 14.77 18.19 9.71
CA LEU A 296 15.20 17.49 10.93
C LEU A 296 16.34 16.48 10.69
N LEU A 297 16.73 16.27 9.43
CA LEU A 297 17.87 15.42 9.04
C LEU A 297 19.15 16.22 8.82
N LEU A 298 19.10 17.53 8.95
CA LEU A 298 20.30 18.35 9.02
C LEU A 298 20.71 18.46 10.49
N PRO A 299 22.01 18.33 10.81
CA PRO A 299 22.48 18.70 12.14
C PRO A 299 22.01 20.13 12.41
N VAL A 300 21.23 20.32 13.48
CA VAL A 300 21.15 21.63 14.11
C VAL A 300 22.57 21.86 14.62
N ASP A 301 23.30 22.78 14.00
CA ASP A 301 24.53 23.30 14.58
C ASP A 301 24.17 23.88 15.94
N LEU A 302 24.37 23.09 16.99
CA LEU A 302 24.43 23.58 18.36
C LEU A 302 25.79 24.26 18.53
N ALA A 303 25.93 25.44 17.93
CA ALA A 303 27.02 26.36 18.20
C ALA A 303 26.50 27.79 18.07
N SER A 304 25.96 28.30 19.17
CA SER A 304 26.01 29.71 19.51
C SER A 304 26.17 29.77 21.03
N ASP A 305 27.39 30.15 21.43
CA ASP A 305 27.94 30.41 22.76
C ASP A 305 28.30 29.22 23.68
#